data_AF-A0A7C3G497-F1
#
_entry.id   AF-A0A7C3G497-F1
#
_cell.length_a   1.000
_cell.length_b   1.000
_cell.length_c   1.000
_cell.angle_alpha   90.00
_cell.angle_beta   90.00
_cell.angle_gamma   90.00
#
_symmetry.space_group_name_H-M   'P 1'
#
loop_
_entity.id
_entity.type
_entity.pdbx_description
1 polymer ?
#
loop_
_entity_poly.entity_id
_entity_poly.type
_entity_poly.pdbx_seq_one_letter_code
_entity_poly.pdbx_strand_id
1 'polypeptide(L)'
;MLKLRCIVCNYIYDEKKERKKFSDLSGNWTCPVCNAPKTAFISLTEHLRRKTKEGRSVSDTLIDQMAEWGIKYVFGIPGTSSLGLVDAVRKK
;
A
#
# COMPACT_ATOMS: atom_id res chain seq x y z
N MET A 1 -3.69 6.87 16.63
CA MET A 1 -2.41 7.36 16.10
C MET A 1 -2.60 7.54 14.61
N LEU A 2 -2.87 8.77 14.17
CA LEU A 2 -2.98 9.09 12.75
C LEU A 2 -1.58 9.49 12.28
N LYS A 3 -1.01 8.65 11.42
CA LYS A 3 0.16 9.01 10.64
C LYS A 3 -0.32 9.33 9.24
N LEU A 4 0.11 10.45 8.69
CA LEU A 4 -0.25 10.83 7.32
C LEU A 4 1.00 10.83 6.47
N ARG A 5 0.90 10.30 5.25
CA ARG A 5 2.02 10.20 4.31
C ARG A 5 1.78 11.14 3.14
N CYS A 6 2.76 11.97 2.82
CA CYS A 6 2.78 12.73 1.59
C CYS A 6 2.92 11.78 0.39
N ILE A 7 2.05 11.88 -0.61
CA ILE A 7 2.13 11.04 -1.82
C ILE A 7 3.27 11.45 -2.76
N VAL A 8 3.78 12.67 -2.62
CA VAL A 8 4.82 13.24 -3.50
C VAL A 8 6.22 12.80 -3.06
N CYS A 9 6.57 13.00 -1.79
CA CYS A 9 7.92 12.77 -1.26
C CYS A 9 8.00 11.74 -0.14
N ASN A 10 6.87 11.10 0.19
CA ASN A 10 6.80 10.08 1.23
C ASN A 10 7.04 10.54 2.67
N TYR A 11 7.12 11.85 2.94
CA TYR A 11 7.22 12.40 4.30
C TYR A 11 6.04 11.94 5.17
N ILE A 12 6.32 11.52 6.41
CA ILE A 12 5.34 11.03 7.36
C ILE A 12 5.12 12.09 8.45
N TYR A 13 3.91 12.64 8.48
CA TYR A 13 3.44 13.48 9.59
C TYR A 13 2.90 12.58 10.70
N ASP A 14 3.46 12.67 11.90
CA ASP A 14 3.04 11.94 13.09
C ASP A 14 2.48 12.91 14.12
N GLU A 15 1.16 12.86 14.35
CA GLU A 15 0.46 13.73 15.30
C GLU A 15 0.99 13.62 16.74
N LYS A 16 1.56 12.47 17.13
CA LYS A 16 2.16 12.31 18.47
C LYS A 16 3.50 13.03 18.61
N LYS A 17 4.30 13.01 17.55
CA LYS A 17 5.62 13.64 17.53
C LYS A 17 5.47 15.16 17.50
N GLU A 18 4.55 15.64 16.65
CA GLU A 18 4.30 17.06 16.44
C GLU A 18 3.35 17.68 17.49
N ARG A 19 2.68 16.85 18.30
CA ARG A 19 1.68 17.25 19.32
C ARG A 19 0.57 18.16 18.78
N LYS A 20 0.33 18.11 17.46
CA LYS A 20 -0.72 18.83 16.74
C LYS A 20 -1.44 17.85 15.84
N LYS A 21 -2.76 17.98 15.77
CA LYS A 21 -3.55 17.19 14.81
C LYS A 21 -3.32 17.73 13.42
N PHE A 22 -3.29 16.84 12.44
CA PHE A 22 -3.15 17.26 11.05
C PHE A 22 -4.33 18.12 10.61
N SER A 23 -5.54 17.84 11.09
CA SER A 23 -6.74 18.65 10.82
C SER A 23 -6.59 20.10 11.30
N ASP A 24 -5.91 20.32 12.43
CA ASP A 24 -5.74 21.64 13.06
C ASP A 24 -4.63 22.48 12.40
N LEU A 25 -3.88 21.90 11.45
CA LEU A 25 -2.88 22.66 10.67
C LEU A 25 -3.58 23.72 9.79
N SER A 26 -2.97 24.90 9.70
CA SER A 26 -3.48 26.03 8.90
C SER A 26 -3.70 25.65 7.44
N GLY A 27 -4.60 26.35 6.76
CA GLY A 27 -4.90 26.13 5.33
C GLY A 27 -3.68 26.31 4.42
N ASN A 28 -2.71 27.12 4.83
CA ASN A 28 -1.48 27.40 4.09
C ASN A 28 -0.33 26.45 4.45
N TRP A 29 -0.57 25.43 5.28
CA TRP A 29 0.47 24.48 5.64
C TRP A 29 0.83 23.59 4.44
N THR A 30 2.12 23.49 4.18
CA THR A 30 2.70 22.67 3.10
C THR A 30 3.66 21.63 3.68
N CYS A 31 3.91 20.57 2.90
CA CYS A 31 4.89 19.57 3.27
C CYS A 31 6.28 20.21 3.45
N PRO A 32 6.97 20.01 4.59
CA PRO A 32 8.27 20.64 4.85
C PRO A 32 9.40 20.10 3.96
N VAL A 33 9.17 18.99 3.25
CA VAL A 33 10.18 18.35 2.39
C VAL A 33 10.02 18.75 0.92
N CYS A 34 8.79 18.80 0.41
CA CYS A 34 8.52 18.99 -1.02
C CYS A 34 7.56 20.12 -1.34
N ASN A 35 7.11 20.88 -0.33
CA ASN A 35 6.17 21.97 -0.47
C ASN A 35 4.79 21.61 -1.05
N ALA A 36 4.47 20.32 -1.17
CA ALA A 36 3.16 19.86 -1.61
C ALA A 36 2.05 20.34 -0.64
N PRO A 37 0.83 20.60 -1.16
CA PRO A 37 -0.28 21.06 -0.34
C PRO A 37 -0.76 19.98 0.64
N LYS A 38 -1.50 20.39 1.68
CA LYS A 38 -2.13 19.51 2.67
C LYS A 38 -3.01 18.42 2.05
N THR A 39 -3.62 18.68 0.88
CA THR A 39 -4.44 17.74 0.10
C THR A 39 -3.65 16.56 -0.47
N ALA A 40 -2.32 16.65 -0.57
CA ALA A 40 -1.45 15.58 -1.06
C ALA A 40 -1.07 14.56 0.04
N PHE A 41 -1.70 14.61 1.21
CA PHE A 41 -1.46 13.67 2.31
C PHE A 41 -2.57 12.63 2.43
N ILE A 42 -2.18 11.38 2.64
CA ILE A 42 -3.08 10.25 2.83
C ILE A 42 -2.90 9.65 4.23
N SER A 43 -4.01 9.26 4.86
CA SER A 43 -4.01 8.60 6.18
C SER A 43 -3.47 7.18 6.09
N LEU A 44 -2.40 6.89 6.83
CA LEU A 44 -1.85 5.53 6.94
C LEU A 44 -2.75 4.61 7.78
N THR A 45 -3.59 5.15 8.66
CA THR A 45 -4.51 4.35 9.48
C THR A 45 -5.61 3.71 8.65
N GLU A 46 -6.08 4.36 7.58
CA GLU A 46 -7.05 3.77 6.65
C GLU A 46 -6.42 2.71 5.73
N HIS A 47 -5.17 2.92 5.29
CA HIS A 47 -4.45 1.90 4.53
C HIS A 47 -4.20 0.62 5.32
N LEU A 48 -4.06 0.71 6.65
CA LEU A 48 -3.99 -0.46 7.52
C LEU A 48 -5.34 -1.17 7.63
N ARG A 49 -6.47 -0.43 7.72
CA ARG A 49 -7.83 -1.02 7.73
C ARG A 49 -8.22 -1.67 6.40
N ARG A 50 -7.71 -1.18 5.27
CA ARG A 50 -7.91 -1.83 3.96
C ARG A 50 -7.03 -3.07 3.75
N LYS A 51 -5.89 -3.16 4.44
CA LYS A 51 -5.00 -4.34 4.43
C LYS A 51 -5.42 -5.46 5.40
N THR A 52 -6.47 -5.26 6.20
CA THR A 52 -7.06 -6.31 7.05
C THR A 52 -8.28 -6.98 6.41
N LYS A 53 -8.27 -7.17 5.08
CA LYS A 53 -8.88 -8.36 4.47
C LYS A 53 -7.73 -9.34 4.22
N GLU A 54 -7.60 -10.28 5.16
CA GLU A 54 -6.75 -11.48 5.19
C GLU A 54 -5.89 -11.81 3.96
N GLY A 55 -4.59 -11.99 4.19
CA GLY A 55 -3.75 -13.00 3.52
C GLY A 55 -3.50 -12.90 2.02
N ARG A 56 -4.11 -11.93 1.32
CA ARG A 56 -4.05 -11.84 -0.15
C ARG A 56 -2.88 -10.99 -0.62
N SER A 57 -1.94 -11.63 -1.31
CA SER A 57 -0.77 -11.02 -1.94
C SER A 57 -1.08 -10.53 -3.36
N VAL A 58 -0.15 -9.75 -3.93
CA VAL A 58 -0.22 -9.35 -5.34
C VAL A 58 -0.24 -10.59 -6.24
N SER A 59 0.53 -11.62 -5.89
CA SER A 59 0.57 -12.89 -6.62
C SER A 59 -0.80 -13.55 -6.71
N ASP A 60 -1.58 -13.57 -5.63
CA ASP A 60 -2.93 -14.16 -5.63
C ASP A 60 -3.85 -13.42 -6.61
N THR A 61 -3.70 -12.11 -6.75
CA THR A 61 -4.47 -11.32 -7.72
C THR A 61 -4.06 -11.63 -9.16
N LEU A 62 -2.76 -11.83 -9.41
CA LEU A 62 -2.26 -12.24 -10.73
C LEU A 62 -2.78 -13.63 -11.11
N ILE A 63 -2.80 -14.59 -10.17
CA ILE A 63 -3.29 -15.94 -10.43
C ILE A 63 -4.81 -15.96 -10.68
N ASP A 64 -5.59 -15.14 -9.98
CA ASP A 64 -7.03 -15.01 -10.26
C ASP A 64 -7.27 -14.54 -11.70
N GLN A 65 -6.52 -13.55 -12.18
CA GLN A 65 -6.64 -13.06 -13.56
C GLN A 65 -6.21 -14.12 -14.59
N MET A 66 -5.14 -14.87 -14.31
CA MET A 66 -4.70 -15.98 -15.16
C MET A 66 -5.79 -17.05 -15.28
N ALA A 67 -6.46 -17.39 -14.18
CA ALA A 67 -7.57 -18.33 -14.16
C ALA A 67 -8.78 -17.81 -14.97
N GLU A 68 -9.13 -16.53 -14.83
CA GLU A 68 -10.18 -15.86 -15.63
C GLU A 68 -9.86 -15.90 -17.14
N TRP A 69 -8.59 -15.79 -17.51
CA TRP A 69 -8.14 -15.90 -18.91
C TRP A 69 -8.07 -17.35 -19.42
N GLY A 70 -8.47 -18.33 -18.60
CA GLY A 70 -8.52 -19.74 -18.98
C GLY A 70 -7.16 -20.43 -19.03
N ILE A 71 -6.15 -19.88 -18.35
CA ILE A 71 -4.85 -20.55 -18.21
C ILE A 71 -5.01 -21.74 -17.26
N LYS A 72 -4.80 -22.96 -17.77
CA LYS A 72 -5.01 -24.21 -17.04
C LYS A 72 -3.72 -24.90 -16.58
N TYR A 73 -2.59 -24.58 -17.19
CA TYR A 73 -1.33 -25.28 -16.97
C TYR A 73 -0.18 -24.28 -16.81
N VAL A 74 0.66 -24.53 -15.82
CA VAL A 74 1.89 -23.76 -15.55
C VAL A 74 3.04 -24.73 -15.43
N PHE A 75 3.99 -24.67 -16.37
CA PHE A 75 5.16 -25.54 -16.38
C PHE A 75 6.34 -24.83 -15.74
N GLY A 76 6.52 -25.03 -14.44
CA GLY A 76 7.72 -24.69 -13.66
C GLY A 76 8.23 -23.25 -13.79
N ILE A 77 8.12 -22.45 -12.74
CA ILE A 77 8.72 -21.11 -12.70
C ILE A 77 10.04 -21.19 -11.91
N PRO A 78 11.21 -21.13 -12.58
CA PRO A 78 12.48 -21.17 -11.86
C PRO A 78 12.75 -19.85 -11.14
N GLY A 79 13.56 -19.93 -10.08
CA GLY A 79 14.06 -18.78 -9.33
C GLY A 79 13.25 -18.44 -8.07
N THR A 80 13.98 -18.07 -7.02
CA THR A 80 13.41 -17.69 -5.72
C THR A 80 12.65 -16.35 -5.76
N SER A 81 12.94 -15.50 -6.75
CA SER A 81 12.21 -14.26 -7.01
C SER A 81 10.74 -14.49 -7.37
N SER A 82 10.42 -15.66 -7.94
CA SER A 82 9.06 -16.05 -8.33
C SER A 82 8.34 -16.87 -7.26
N LEU A 83 8.95 -17.09 -6.10
CA LEU A 83 8.42 -17.99 -5.07
C LEU A 83 7.01 -17.62 -4.64
N GLY A 84 6.72 -16.32 -4.47
CA GLY A 84 5.37 -15.86 -4.12
C GLY A 84 4.32 -16.16 -5.20
N LEU A 85 4.70 -16.21 -6.48
CA LEU A 85 3.80 -16.60 -7.57
C LEU A 85 3.62 -18.12 -7.60
N VAL A 86 4.70 -18.88 -7.42
CA VAL A 86 4.66 -20.35 -7.33
C VAL A 86 3.78 -20.80 -6.16
N ASP A 87 3.93 -20.19 -4.99
CA ASP A 87 3.12 -20.49 -3.82
C ASP A 87 1.64 -20.13 -4.02
N ALA A 88 1.35 -19.05 -4.75
CA ALA A 88 -0.02 -18.67 -5.09
C ALA A 88 -0.65 -19.65 -6.10
N VAL A 89 0.10 -20.08 -7.13
CA VAL A 89 -0.33 -21.12 -8.08
C VAL A 89 -0.65 -22.43 -7.35
N ARG A 90 0.17 -22.84 -6.37
CA ARG A 90 0.00 -24.10 -5.64
C ARG A 90 -1.22 -24.15 -4.71
N LYS A 91 -1.78 -23.00 -4.34
CA LYS A 91 -2.95 -22.91 -3.44
C LYS A 91 -4.29 -22.99 -4.18
N LYS A 92 -4.28 -22.87 -5.51
CA LYS A 92 -5.46 -22.85 -6.40
C LYS A 92 -5.63 -24.18 -7.10
#